data_AF-A0A2W6MXP3-F1
#
_entry.id   AF-A0A2W6MXP3-F1
#
_cell.length_a   1.000
_cell.length_b   1.000
_cell.length_c   1.000
_cell.angle_alpha   90.00
_cell.angle_beta   90.00
_cell.angle_gamma   90.00
#
_symmetry.space_group_name_H-M   'P 1'
#
loop_
_entity.id
_entity.type
_entity.pdbx_description
1 polymer ?
#
loop_
_entity_poly.entity_id
_entity_poly.type
_entity_poly.pdbx_seq_one_letter_code
_entity_poly.pdbx_strand_id
1 'polypeptide(L)'
;MATSKSLKNTNKNPYENLTKQLKIAQKNPKDAKAVLKKTLINHLEDKIYCLNHEGEEYYLLPKNLLNSFAEATKELERQKMLFSLEQEIYKNMPIDFDDVWCIALKELQNNFKKNPKELIKRIKKHHPYLFFDYRLKNFANSNS
;
A
#
# COMPACT_ATOMS: atom_id res chain seq x y z
N MET A 1 7.49 43.51 -39.50
CA MET A 1 7.80 44.07 -38.17
C MET A 1 6.64 43.74 -37.24
N ALA A 2 6.86 42.93 -36.20
CA ALA A 2 5.83 42.61 -35.20
C ALA A 2 6.32 43.08 -33.83
N THR A 3 5.58 43.98 -33.19
CA THR A 3 5.88 44.51 -31.85
C THR A 3 5.38 43.54 -30.79
N SER A 4 6.27 43.02 -29.93
CA SER A 4 5.92 42.18 -28.80
C SER A 4 5.31 43.02 -27.66
N LYS A 5 4.07 42.69 -27.26
CA LYS A 5 3.45 43.24 -26.05
C LYS A 5 4.11 42.64 -24.81
N SER A 6 4.69 43.49 -23.97
CA SER A 6 5.24 43.10 -22.66
C SER A 6 4.13 42.58 -21.73
N LEU A 7 4.24 41.31 -21.33
CA LEU A 7 3.43 40.71 -20.28
C LEU A 7 3.90 41.24 -18.93
N LYS A 8 3.20 42.25 -18.39
CA LYS A 8 3.38 42.68 -17.00
C LYS A 8 2.87 41.59 -16.06
N ASN A 9 3.79 40.80 -15.53
CA ASN A 9 3.52 39.79 -14.52
C ASN A 9 3.24 40.48 -13.17
N THR A 10 1.97 40.68 -12.83
CA THR A 10 1.55 41.06 -11.48
C THR A 10 1.52 39.84 -10.56
N ASN A 11 2.68 39.23 -10.34
CA ASN A 11 2.85 38.19 -9.33
C ASN A 11 2.79 38.85 -7.95
N LYS A 12 1.58 39.00 -7.40
CA LYS A 12 1.43 39.32 -5.97
C LYS A 12 1.97 38.14 -5.18
N ASN A 13 3.10 38.35 -4.53
CA ASN A 13 3.80 37.35 -3.72
C ASN A 13 2.81 36.72 -2.71
N PRO A 14 2.61 35.38 -2.72
CA PRO A 14 1.63 34.72 -1.84
C PRO A 14 1.90 34.96 -0.35
N TYR A 15 3.15 35.28 0.01
CA TYR A 15 3.55 35.64 1.37
C TYR A 15 3.03 37.02 1.82
N GLU A 16 2.72 37.94 0.90
CA GLU A 16 2.17 39.26 1.26
C GLU A 16 0.73 39.17 1.78
N ASN A 17 -0.07 38.24 1.24
CA ASN A 17 -1.44 38.05 1.69
C ASN A 17 -1.47 37.37 3.07
N LEU A 18 -0.61 36.36 3.27
CA LEU A 18 -0.40 35.72 4.57
C LEU A 18 0.07 36.72 5.63
N THR A 19 1.06 37.55 5.33
CA THR A 19 1.56 38.55 6.29
C THR A 19 0.51 39.61 6.64
N LYS A 20 -0.33 40.02 5.68
CA LYS A 20 -1.48 40.90 5.94
C LYS A 20 -2.52 40.25 6.84
N GLN A 21 -2.86 38.99 6.60
CA GLN A 21 -3.83 38.25 7.41
C GLN A 21 -3.31 37.95 8.83
N LEU A 22 -2.01 37.67 8.97
CA LEU A 22 -1.35 37.48 10.27
C LEU A 22 -1.33 38.76 11.11
N LYS A 23 -1.11 39.93 10.47
CA LYS A 23 -1.20 41.23 11.15
C LYS A 23 -2.62 41.56 11.63
N ILE A 24 -3.65 41.16 10.89
CA ILE A 24 -5.06 41.31 11.29
C ILE A 24 -5.38 40.37 12.47
N ALA A 25 -4.90 39.13 12.42
CA ALA A 25 -5.03 38.14 13.49
C ALA A 25 -4.36 38.60 14.80
N GLN A 26 -3.19 39.25 14.75
CA GLN A 26 -2.53 39.78 15.95
C GLN A 26 -3.36 40.84 16.70
N LYS A 27 -4.27 41.54 16.02
CA LYS A 27 -5.15 42.55 16.64
C LYS A 27 -6.40 41.96 17.31
N ASN A 28 -6.85 40.76 16.92
CA ASN A 28 -8.03 40.11 17.47
C ASN A 28 -7.77 38.60 17.69
N PRO A 29 -7.45 38.15 18.91
CA PRO A 29 -7.02 36.78 19.17
C PRO A 29 -8.10 35.70 18.93
N LYS A 30 -9.39 36.07 18.96
CA LYS A 30 -10.50 35.15 18.64
C LYS A 30 -10.62 34.88 17.13
N ASP A 31 -10.43 35.91 16.31
CA ASP A 31 -10.49 35.81 14.85
C ASP A 31 -9.22 35.19 14.27
N ALA A 32 -8.08 35.39 14.95
CA ALA A 32 -6.78 34.80 14.62
C ALA A 32 -6.85 33.28 14.47
N LYS A 33 -7.50 32.61 15.41
CA LYS A 33 -7.59 31.15 15.44
C LYS A 33 -8.38 30.61 14.24
N ALA A 34 -9.43 31.30 13.81
CA ALA A 34 -10.25 30.92 12.66
C ALA A 34 -9.51 31.15 11.33
N VAL A 35 -8.79 32.27 11.20
CA VAL A 35 -8.01 32.60 10.01
C VAL A 35 -6.85 31.63 9.84
N LEU A 36 -6.08 31.36 10.90
CA LEU A 36 -4.99 30.37 10.89
C LEU A 36 -5.51 28.98 10.51
N LYS A 37 -6.67 28.57 11.05
CA LYS A 37 -7.28 27.28 10.73
C LYS A 37 -7.66 27.18 9.25
N LYS A 38 -8.17 28.25 8.65
CA LYS A 38 -8.65 28.24 7.25
C LYS A 38 -7.53 28.37 6.22
N THR A 39 -6.43 29.04 6.54
CA THR A 39 -5.35 29.31 5.57
C THR A 39 -4.14 28.40 5.71
N LEU A 40 -3.75 28.02 6.93
CA LEU A 40 -2.65 27.07 7.12
C LEU A 40 -3.13 25.64 6.87
N ILE A 41 -4.25 25.21 7.50
CA ILE A 41 -4.63 23.79 7.47
C ILE A 41 -5.02 23.33 6.06
N ASN A 42 -5.80 24.14 5.32
CA ASN A 42 -6.16 23.80 3.94
C ASN A 42 -4.96 23.78 2.97
N HIS A 43 -3.85 24.45 3.30
CA HIS A 43 -2.60 24.38 2.53
C HIS A 43 -1.64 23.29 3.01
N LEU A 44 -1.83 22.77 4.23
CA LEU A 44 -1.03 21.74 4.90
C LEU A 44 -1.53 20.32 4.58
N GLU A 45 -2.81 20.15 4.27
CA GLU A 45 -3.47 18.83 4.19
C GLU A 45 -2.82 17.83 3.21
N ASP A 46 -2.13 18.33 2.17
CA ASP A 46 -1.53 17.48 1.13
C ASP A 46 0.00 17.58 1.01
N LYS A 47 0.68 18.20 1.98
CA LYS A 47 2.14 18.44 1.89
C LYS A 47 2.93 17.71 2.96
N ILE A 48 4.04 17.13 2.52
CA ILE A 48 5.10 16.60 3.39
C ILE A 48 6.04 17.74 3.72
N TYR A 49 6.35 17.92 5.01
CA TYR A 49 7.29 18.94 5.46
C TYR A 49 8.55 18.27 5.97
N CYS A 50 9.71 18.82 5.60
CA CYS A 50 11.00 18.40 6.14
C CYS A 50 11.52 19.50 7.09
N LEU A 51 11.94 19.10 8.28
CA LEU A 51 12.49 19.93 9.33
C LEU A 51 13.92 19.45 9.58
N ASN A 52 14.90 20.30 9.30
CA ASN A 52 16.30 19.96 9.56
C ASN A 52 16.74 20.61 10.86
N HIS A 53 17.22 19.79 11.80
CA HIS A 53 17.78 20.27 13.06
C HIS A 53 19.09 19.52 13.35
N GLU A 54 20.18 20.26 13.51
CA GLU A 54 21.51 19.73 13.85
C GLU A 54 22.03 18.61 12.93
N GLY A 55 21.61 18.61 11.66
CA GLY A 55 21.99 17.58 10.68
C GLY A 55 21.04 16.39 10.61
N GLU A 56 20.06 16.30 11.49
CA GLU A 56 18.99 15.30 11.46
C GLU A 56 17.76 15.84 10.73
N GLU A 57 17.20 15.03 9.83
CA GLU A 57 16.02 15.37 9.03
C GLU A 57 14.75 14.73 9.62
N TYR A 58 13.77 15.56 9.93
CA TYR A 58 12.49 15.13 10.48
C TYR A 58 11.35 15.43 9.49
N TYR A 59 10.52 14.43 9.21
CA TYR A 59 9.43 14.55 8.26
C TYR A 59 8.07 14.63 8.96
N LEU A 60 7.32 15.68 8.68
CA LEU A 60 5.94 15.85 9.14
C LEU A 60 5.00 15.36 8.04
N LEU A 61 4.30 14.27 8.30
CA LEU A 61 3.44 13.58 7.34
C LEU A 61 1.97 13.72 7.73
N PRO A 62 1.08 14.00 6.76
CA PRO A 62 -0.36 13.91 6.98
C PRO A 62 -0.79 12.50 7.44
N LYS A 63 -1.73 12.44 8.40
CA LYS A 63 -2.19 11.17 8.99
C LYS A 63 -2.82 10.22 7.97
N ASN A 64 -3.59 10.77 7.03
CA ASN A 64 -4.18 10.04 5.90
C ASN A 64 -3.10 9.35 5.05
N LEU A 65 -1.98 10.02 4.77
CA LEU A 65 -0.87 9.46 4.01
C LEU A 65 -0.20 8.28 4.73
N LEU A 66 0.05 8.41 6.04
CA LEU A 66 0.57 7.31 6.86
C LEU A 66 -0.39 6.11 6.89
N ASN A 67 -1.69 6.36 7.01
CA ASN A 67 -2.71 5.31 6.98
C ASN A 67 -2.74 4.60 5.64
N SER A 68 -2.74 5.34 4.52
CA SER A 68 -2.72 4.73 3.18
C SER A 68 -1.45 3.92 2.94
N PHE A 69 -0.30 4.39 3.44
CA PHE A 69 0.95 3.65 3.36
C PHE A 69 0.91 2.35 4.17
N ALA A 70 0.37 2.40 5.39
CA ALA A 70 0.19 1.21 6.22
C ALA A 70 -0.77 0.20 5.59
N GLU A 71 -1.87 0.66 4.98
CA GLU A 71 -2.81 -0.19 4.25
C GLU A 71 -2.17 -0.82 3.01
N ALA A 72 -1.45 -0.04 2.21
CA ALA A 72 -0.71 -0.53 1.04
C ALA A 72 0.34 -1.58 1.44
N THR A 73 1.01 -1.39 2.58
CA THR A 73 2.02 -2.34 3.09
C THR A 73 1.37 -3.66 3.50
N LYS A 74 0.25 -3.62 4.22
CA LYS A 74 -0.52 -4.82 4.59
C LYS A 74 -1.02 -5.56 3.35
N GLU A 75 -1.50 -4.83 2.36
CA GLU A 75 -1.95 -5.40 1.10
C GLU A 75 -0.79 -6.04 0.32
N LEU A 76 0.38 -5.41 0.30
CA LEU A 76 1.59 -5.98 -0.31
C LEU A 76 2.02 -7.29 0.39
N GLU A 77 1.99 -7.32 1.72
CA GLU A 77 2.25 -8.55 2.48
C GLU A 77 1.27 -9.66 2.13
N ARG A 78 -0.02 -9.31 2.00
CA ARG A 78 -1.08 -10.23 1.59
C ARG A 78 -0.82 -10.80 0.19
N GLN A 79 -0.52 -9.93 -0.76
CA GLN A 79 -0.23 -10.32 -2.14
C GLN A 79 1.03 -11.19 -2.23
N LYS A 80 2.10 -10.83 -1.53
CA LYS A 80 3.33 -11.62 -1.47
C LYS A 80 3.06 -13.04 -0.97
N MET A 81 2.21 -13.20 0.02
CA MET A 81 1.84 -14.51 0.55
C MET A 81 1.03 -15.32 -0.45
N LEU A 82 0.00 -14.72 -1.06
CA LEU A 82 -0.80 -15.39 -2.09
C LEU A 82 0.05 -15.83 -3.28
N PHE A 83 0.94 -14.96 -3.75
CA PHE A 83 1.87 -15.30 -4.82
C PHE A 83 2.80 -16.46 -4.43
N SER A 84 3.32 -16.46 -3.21
CA SER A 84 4.14 -17.56 -2.69
C SER A 84 3.35 -18.87 -2.64
N LEU A 85 2.06 -18.81 -2.29
CA LEU A 85 1.16 -19.96 -2.25
C LEU A 85 0.88 -20.51 -3.64
N GLU A 86 0.59 -19.62 -4.59
CA GLU A 86 0.38 -19.96 -6.00
C GLU A 86 1.61 -20.70 -6.56
N GLN A 87 2.81 -20.16 -6.36
CA GLN A 87 4.06 -20.81 -6.76
C GLN A 87 4.22 -22.21 -6.14
N GLU A 88 3.91 -22.38 -4.86
CA GLU A 88 4.03 -23.67 -4.19
C GLU A 88 2.98 -24.68 -4.67
N ILE A 89 1.79 -24.23 -5.07
CA ILE A 89 0.79 -25.10 -5.72
C ILE A 89 1.33 -25.60 -7.05
N TYR A 90 1.77 -24.69 -7.92
CA TYR A 90 2.34 -25.05 -9.23
C TYR A 90 3.50 -26.04 -9.12
N LYS A 91 4.42 -25.84 -8.17
CA LYS A 91 5.54 -26.77 -7.92
C LYS A 91 5.09 -28.18 -7.55
N ASN A 92 3.94 -28.32 -6.93
CA ASN A 92 3.39 -29.62 -6.51
C ASN A 92 2.51 -30.27 -7.58
N MET A 93 2.41 -29.67 -8.77
CA MET A 93 1.66 -30.16 -9.93
C MET A 93 0.21 -30.55 -9.58
N PRO A 94 -0.67 -29.55 -9.40
CA PRO A 94 -2.08 -29.84 -9.16
C PRO A 94 -2.69 -30.50 -10.40
N ILE A 95 -3.67 -31.37 -10.18
CA ILE A 95 -4.50 -31.93 -11.26
C ILE A 95 -5.44 -30.84 -11.78
N ASP A 96 -6.07 -30.12 -10.86
CA ASP A 96 -6.84 -28.92 -11.12
C ASP A 96 -6.34 -27.81 -10.18
N PHE A 97 -5.84 -26.72 -10.77
CA PHE A 97 -5.31 -25.60 -10.02
C PHE A 97 -6.41 -24.87 -9.25
N ASP A 98 -7.57 -24.67 -9.86
CA ASP A 98 -8.64 -23.84 -9.31
C ASP A 98 -9.25 -24.50 -8.07
N ASP A 99 -9.39 -25.83 -8.08
CA ASP A 99 -9.84 -26.61 -6.94
C ASP A 99 -8.86 -26.51 -5.76
N VAL A 100 -7.57 -26.70 -6.02
CA VAL A 100 -6.53 -26.60 -5.01
C VAL A 100 -6.45 -25.18 -4.46
N TRP A 101 -6.58 -24.17 -5.32
CA TRP A 101 -6.57 -22.76 -4.94
C TRP A 101 -7.76 -22.42 -4.03
N CYS A 102 -8.96 -22.87 -4.38
CA CYS A 102 -10.16 -22.65 -3.56
C CYS A 102 -10.00 -23.22 -2.14
N ILE A 103 -9.48 -24.45 -2.03
CA ILE A 103 -9.24 -25.10 -0.73
C ILE A 103 -8.13 -24.37 0.03
N ALA A 104 -7.05 -23.98 -0.64
CA ALA A 104 -5.95 -23.26 -0.01
C ALA A 104 -6.39 -21.90 0.53
N LEU A 105 -7.23 -21.16 -0.20
CA LEU A 105 -7.81 -19.90 0.27
C LEU A 105 -8.71 -20.10 1.50
N LYS A 106 -9.54 -21.15 1.51
CA LYS A 106 -10.39 -21.49 2.67
C LYS A 106 -9.54 -21.81 3.91
N GLU A 107 -8.45 -22.56 3.76
CA GLU A 107 -7.55 -22.83 4.89
C GLU A 107 -6.79 -21.57 5.36
N LEU A 108 -6.48 -20.65 4.43
CA LEU A 108 -5.76 -19.41 4.72
C LEU A 108 -6.64 -18.38 5.45
N GLN A 109 -7.94 -18.31 5.16
CA GLN A 109 -8.90 -17.46 5.89
C GLN A 109 -8.88 -17.72 7.39
N ASN A 110 -8.71 -18.98 7.79
CA ASN A 110 -8.65 -19.36 9.19
C ASN A 110 -7.32 -18.98 9.87
N ASN A 111 -6.23 -18.82 9.12
CA ASN A 111 -4.90 -18.49 9.67
C ASN A 111 -3.95 -17.94 8.59
N PHE A 112 -3.93 -16.62 8.44
CA PHE A 112 -3.10 -15.93 7.45
C PHE A 112 -1.58 -16.02 7.73
N LYS A 113 -1.14 -16.44 8.93
CA LYS A 113 0.30 -16.50 9.28
C LYS A 113 0.99 -17.82 8.90
N LYS A 114 0.31 -18.75 8.22
CA LYS A 114 0.87 -20.07 7.91
C LYS A 114 1.86 -19.99 6.75
N ASN A 115 2.96 -20.73 6.86
CA ASN A 115 3.92 -20.88 5.78
C ASN A 115 3.25 -21.61 4.59
N PRO A 116 3.26 -21.04 3.36
CA PRO A 116 2.61 -21.64 2.20
C PRO A 116 3.02 -23.09 1.93
N LYS A 117 4.29 -23.44 2.16
CA LYS A 117 4.79 -24.82 2.01
C LYS A 117 4.10 -25.82 2.95
N GLU A 118 3.86 -25.42 4.19
CA GLU A 118 3.18 -26.26 5.16
C GLU A 118 1.68 -26.36 4.87
N LEU A 119 1.10 -25.31 4.29
CA LEU A 119 -0.29 -25.33 3.82
C LEU A 119 -0.45 -26.39 2.74
N ILE A 120 0.38 -26.37 1.70
CA ILE A 120 0.28 -27.36 0.60
C ILE A 120 0.56 -28.78 1.09
N LYS A 121 1.50 -28.99 2.01
CA LYS A 121 1.71 -30.30 2.63
C LYS A 121 0.46 -30.81 3.36
N ARG A 122 -0.27 -29.93 4.04
CA ARG A 122 -1.54 -30.28 4.69
C ARG A 122 -2.62 -30.60 3.67
N ILE A 123 -2.79 -29.77 2.64
CA ILE A 123 -3.79 -30.01 1.59
C ILE A 123 -3.51 -31.33 0.89
N LYS A 124 -2.26 -31.62 0.54
CA LYS A 124 -1.87 -32.91 -0.08
C LYS A 124 -2.14 -34.12 0.81
N LYS A 125 -2.09 -33.95 2.14
CA LYS A 125 -2.42 -35.02 3.10
C LYS A 125 -3.92 -35.27 3.20
N HIS A 126 -4.75 -34.22 3.19
CA HIS A 126 -6.20 -34.34 3.32
C HIS A 126 -6.89 -34.65 1.98
N HIS A 127 -6.32 -34.15 0.88
CA HIS A 127 -6.84 -34.25 -0.48
C HIS A 127 -5.73 -34.69 -1.45
N PRO A 128 -5.21 -35.93 -1.32
CA PRO A 128 -4.12 -36.41 -2.17
C PRO A 128 -4.51 -36.49 -3.66
N TYR A 129 -5.80 -36.71 -3.93
CA TYR A 129 -6.38 -36.81 -5.27
C TYR A 129 -6.37 -35.50 -6.07
N LEU A 130 -6.01 -34.36 -5.45
CA LEU A 130 -5.89 -33.08 -6.14
C LEU A 130 -4.51 -32.84 -6.75
N PHE A 131 -3.54 -33.73 -6.49
CA PHE A 131 -2.17 -33.59 -6.98
C PHE A 131 -1.77 -34.83 -7.78
N PHE A 132 -0.92 -34.65 -8.78
CA PHE A 132 -0.35 -35.78 -9.50
C PHE A 132 0.57 -36.60 -8.59
N ASP A 133 0.32 -37.91 -8.49
CA ASP A 133 1.21 -38.87 -7.83
C ASP A 133 1.88 -39.77 -8.89
N TYR A 134 3.16 -39.52 -9.15
CA TYR A 134 3.95 -40.29 -10.11
C TYR A 134 4.19 -41.75 -9.66
N ARG A 135 3.97 -42.06 -8.37
CA ARG A 135 4.20 -43.41 -7.81
C ARG A 135 3.17 -44.44 -8.28
N LEU A 136 2.03 -44.00 -8.83
CA LEU A 136 1.00 -44.89 -9.36
C LEU A 136 1.30 -45.44 -10.77
N LYS A 137 2.22 -44.81 -11.53
CA LYS A 137 2.54 -45.27 -12.90
C LYS A 137 3.40 -46.55 -12.94
N ASN A 138 4.12 -46.88 -11.87
CA ASN A 138 5.04 -48.03 -11.88
C ASN A 138 4.34 -49.37 -11.63
N PHE A 139 3.06 -49.40 -11.25
CA PHE A 139 2.30 -50.65 -11.05
C PHE A 139 1.57 -51.13 -12.30
N ALA A 140 1.48 -50.31 -13.36
CA ALA A 140 0.80 -50.69 -14.60
C ALA A 140 1.69 -51.46 -15.60
N ASN A 141 3.02 -51.48 -15.38
CA ASN A 141 4.00 -52.05 -16.31
C ASN A 141 4.70 -53.33 -15.80
N SER A 142 4.20 -53.98 -14.75
CA SER A 142 4.81 -55.21 -14.21
C SER A 142 4.04 -56.50 -14.56
N ASN A 143 3.03 -56.44 -15.42
CA ASN A 143 2.23 -57.60 -15.86
C ASN A 143 2.19 -57.72 -17.40
N SER A 144 3.34 -57.65 -18.05
CA SER A 144 3.52 -58.03 -19.47
C SER A 144 4.77 -58.87 -19.63
#